data_AF-A0A5P9HTY7-F1
#
_entry.id   AF-A0A5P9HTY7-F1
#
_cell.length_a   1.000
_cell.length_b   1.000
_cell.length_c   1.000
_cell.angle_alpha   90.00
_cell.angle_beta   90.00
_cell.angle_gamma   90.00
#
_symmetry.space_group_name_H-M   'P 1'
#
loop_
_entity.id
_entity.type
_entity.pdbx_description
1 polymer ?
#
loop_
_entity_poly.entity_id
_entity_poly.type
_entity_poly.pdbx_seq_one_letter_code
_entity_poly.pdbx_strand_id
1 'polypeptide(L)'
;MKCIEFDQLAAYVDGVLDQEEKLKIEKHLEFCPSCRAVVETLQKEDSFLEQAINSPVLPAGFDEEVLSKLEPYQPKKKKWNWPYQLITAASIVLAFGVGAAFYGGIQQESGGSASKVPVEAEKEIPYQDQIIVNAKEVSASPLKIEIFYEVKPSEAVLEEFLKKNKVTHLSQVNKEYWPFPRIKLTDGNGLELPMAEISSYDQDSLVLKPAEMENLPDKINVEMEFKELYMTSGNWKVQVPIDLTESKATVSNQSIQEKFEFDTFQAEILEWKYAHNSNRISVQTSYTEAEKERLQTILQARGDESKFYPFIEPEMLVMTEDGKKLVIGGRVVHSERGKAFRTEFEFLNRTEGIALNENIELEEKLLLRLEGFRLQEPENTQFDLTDQSKNVQVNDWTIDSVTTKPGNGSTKVVTIKGKTTIQSIETMITEIKTDKEWVSPDILPIVVEPDGTFTIETTLPNSTTIYFLDIQILNIWKPVDEEVFVFKR
;
A
#
# COMPACT_ATOMS: atom_id res chain seq x y z
N MET A 1 -34.93 7.86 0.23
CA MET A 1 -35.10 6.53 0.87
C MET A 1 -33.73 6.06 1.30
N LYS A 2 -33.61 5.30 2.40
CA LYS A 2 -32.32 4.71 2.79
C LYS A 2 -31.92 3.67 1.72
N CYS A 3 -30.66 3.68 1.27
CA CYS A 3 -30.14 2.68 0.35
C CYS A 3 -30.15 1.29 0.99
N ILE A 4 -30.22 0.26 0.15
CA ILE A 4 -30.08 -1.13 0.57
C ILE A 4 -28.58 -1.41 0.83
N GLU A 5 -28.29 -2.16 1.89
CA GLU A 5 -26.93 -2.56 2.24
C GLU A 5 -26.35 -3.49 1.17
N PHE A 6 -25.02 -3.43 0.97
CA PHE A 6 -24.34 -4.17 -0.10
C PHE A 6 -24.60 -5.68 -0.05
N ASP A 7 -24.52 -6.30 1.14
CA ASP A 7 -24.72 -7.74 1.33
C ASP A 7 -26.08 -8.23 0.83
N GLN A 8 -27.12 -7.39 0.95
CA GLN A 8 -28.46 -7.73 0.46
C GLN A 8 -28.56 -7.62 -1.07
N LEU A 9 -27.83 -6.70 -1.69
CA LEU A 9 -27.73 -6.59 -3.15
C LEU A 9 -26.92 -7.75 -3.74
N ALA A 10 -25.84 -8.18 -3.07
CA ALA A 10 -25.08 -9.37 -3.45
C ALA A 10 -25.95 -10.63 -3.37
N ALA A 11 -26.61 -10.86 -2.24
CA ALA A 11 -27.53 -11.98 -2.06
C ALA A 11 -28.69 -12.00 -3.09
N TYR A 12 -29.13 -10.82 -3.54
CA TYR A 12 -30.10 -10.68 -4.62
C TYR A 12 -29.56 -11.15 -5.97
N VAL A 13 -28.31 -10.78 -6.30
CA VAL A 13 -27.63 -11.20 -7.54
C VAL A 13 -27.38 -12.71 -7.53
N ASP A 14 -26.92 -13.25 -6.41
CA ASP A 14 -26.67 -14.68 -6.22
C ASP A 14 -27.96 -15.53 -6.18
N GLY A 15 -29.13 -14.89 -6.10
CA GLY A 15 -30.42 -15.56 -6.10
C GLY A 15 -30.73 -16.33 -4.81
N VAL A 16 -30.09 -15.99 -3.70
CA VAL A 16 -30.22 -16.70 -2.40
C VAL A 16 -31.27 -16.11 -1.45
N LEU A 17 -31.92 -15.01 -1.85
CA LEU A 17 -32.99 -14.36 -1.08
C LEU A 17 -34.35 -15.07 -1.23
N ASP A 18 -35.20 -14.92 -0.21
CA ASP A 18 -36.58 -15.36 -0.30
C ASP A 18 -37.45 -14.42 -1.18
N GLN A 19 -38.70 -14.84 -1.45
CA GLN A 19 -39.60 -14.08 -2.33
C GLN A 19 -40.01 -12.71 -1.78
N GLU A 20 -40.10 -12.56 -0.45
CA GLU A 20 -40.52 -11.31 0.17
C GLU A 20 -39.38 -10.29 0.13
N GLU A 21 -38.16 -10.74 0.44
CA GLU A 21 -36.93 -9.96 0.36
C GLU A 21 -36.64 -9.54 -1.07
N LYS A 22 -36.76 -10.46 -2.04
CA LYS A 22 -36.56 -10.16 -3.46
C LYS A 22 -37.48 -9.04 -3.95
N LEU A 23 -38.78 -9.12 -3.66
CA LEU A 23 -39.76 -8.10 -4.04
C LEU A 23 -39.47 -6.73 -3.42
N LYS A 24 -38.93 -6.70 -2.20
CA LYS A 24 -38.53 -5.46 -1.53
C LYS A 24 -37.35 -4.80 -2.24
N ILE A 25 -36.38 -5.58 -2.70
CA ILE A 25 -35.21 -5.10 -3.44
C ILE A 25 -35.63 -4.64 -4.84
N GLU A 26 -36.43 -5.41 -5.57
CA GLU A 26 -36.94 -5.04 -6.90
C GLU A 26 -37.66 -3.68 -6.88
N LYS A 27 -38.56 -3.46 -5.90
CA LYS A 27 -39.23 -2.16 -5.71
C LYS A 27 -38.25 -1.02 -5.43
N HIS A 28 -37.16 -1.27 -4.72
CA HIS A 28 -36.14 -0.25 -4.47
C HIS A 28 -35.35 0.07 -5.75
N LEU A 29 -34.99 -0.95 -6.52
CA LEU A 29 -34.24 -0.82 -7.78
C LEU A 29 -35.03 -0.06 -8.86
N GLU A 30 -36.36 -0.08 -8.81
CA GLU A 30 -37.21 0.75 -9.69
C GLU A 30 -36.92 2.25 -9.53
N PHE A 31 -36.62 2.72 -8.31
CA PHE A 31 -36.52 4.14 -7.99
C PHE A 31 -35.13 4.61 -7.54
N CYS A 32 -34.16 3.71 -7.38
CA CYS A 32 -32.81 4.02 -6.90
C CYS A 32 -31.73 3.73 -7.96
N PRO A 33 -31.22 4.76 -8.68
CA PRO A 33 -30.18 4.59 -9.69
C PRO A 33 -28.84 4.06 -9.14
N SER A 34 -28.46 4.44 -7.93
CA SER A 34 -27.19 4.01 -7.31
C SER A 34 -27.18 2.51 -7.02
N CYS A 35 -28.23 1.98 -6.38
CA CYS A 35 -28.34 0.53 -6.13
C CYS A 35 -28.46 -0.27 -7.44
N ARG A 36 -29.04 0.31 -8.50
CA ARG A 36 -29.08 -0.32 -9.82
C ARG A 36 -27.69 -0.47 -10.44
N ALA A 37 -26.86 0.57 -10.35
CA ALA A 37 -25.48 0.50 -10.84
C ALA A 37 -24.65 -0.56 -10.10
N VAL A 38 -24.85 -0.71 -8.79
CA VAL A 38 -24.20 -1.76 -7.97
C VAL A 38 -24.63 -3.15 -8.44
N VAL A 39 -25.92 -3.41 -8.59
CA VAL A 39 -26.44 -4.70 -9.09
C VAL A 39 -25.94 -5.02 -10.50
N GLU A 40 -25.93 -4.04 -11.40
CA GLU A 40 -25.38 -4.21 -12.75
C GLU A 40 -23.88 -4.55 -12.76
N THR A 41 -23.13 -4.07 -11.77
CA THR A 41 -21.70 -4.35 -11.63
C THR A 41 -21.48 -5.78 -11.15
N LEU A 42 -22.20 -6.19 -10.10
CA LEU A 42 -22.17 -7.56 -9.56
C LEU A 42 -22.57 -8.60 -10.61
N GLN A 43 -23.62 -8.34 -11.41
CA GLN A 43 -24.03 -9.23 -12.50
C GLN A 43 -22.98 -9.35 -13.61
N LYS A 44 -22.24 -8.28 -13.91
CA LYS A 44 -21.13 -8.33 -14.88
C LYS A 44 -19.98 -9.18 -14.36
N GLU A 45 -19.64 -9.06 -13.08
CA GLU A 45 -18.60 -9.86 -12.44
C GLU A 45 -18.96 -11.36 -12.45
N ASP A 46 -20.19 -11.71 -12.10
CA ASP A 46 -20.66 -13.10 -12.11
C ASP A 46 -20.61 -13.70 -13.53
N SER A 47 -21.09 -12.94 -14.53
CA SER A 47 -21.02 -13.35 -15.94
C SER A 47 -19.58 -13.53 -16.46
N PHE A 48 -18.63 -12.77 -15.91
CA PHE A 48 -17.21 -12.89 -16.23
C PHE A 48 -16.61 -14.15 -15.60
N LEU A 49 -16.95 -14.44 -14.35
CA LEU A 49 -16.52 -15.66 -13.66
C LEU A 49 -17.07 -16.92 -14.34
N GLU A 50 -18.34 -16.92 -14.74
CA GLU A 50 -18.91 -18.04 -15.51
C GLU A 50 -18.16 -18.27 -16.83
N GLN A 51 -17.75 -17.21 -17.53
CA GLN A 51 -16.95 -17.34 -18.76
C GLN A 51 -15.53 -17.87 -18.49
N ALA A 52 -14.91 -17.44 -17.39
CA ALA A 52 -13.59 -17.91 -16.98
C ALA A 52 -13.62 -19.40 -16.58
N ILE A 53 -14.63 -19.83 -15.82
CA ILE A 53 -14.81 -21.23 -15.41
C ILE A 53 -15.11 -22.14 -16.60
N ASN A 54 -15.90 -21.65 -17.57
CA ASN A 54 -16.25 -22.39 -18.78
C ASN A 54 -15.21 -22.27 -19.90
N SER A 55 -14.02 -21.72 -19.60
CA SER A 55 -12.92 -21.70 -20.57
C SER A 55 -12.45 -23.13 -20.89
N PRO A 56 -12.20 -23.45 -22.17
CA PRO A 56 -11.85 -24.80 -22.58
C PRO A 56 -10.59 -25.27 -21.86
N VAL A 57 -10.69 -26.45 -21.24
CA VAL A 57 -9.54 -27.13 -20.63
C VAL A 57 -8.50 -27.39 -21.71
N LEU A 58 -7.24 -27.02 -21.45
CA LEU A 58 -6.15 -27.26 -22.38
C LEU A 58 -6.07 -28.78 -22.71
N PRO A 59 -5.83 -29.16 -23.98
CA PRO A 59 -5.64 -30.55 -24.34
C PRO A 59 -4.54 -31.20 -23.50
N ALA A 60 -4.74 -32.46 -23.11
CA ALA A 60 -3.68 -33.24 -22.47
C ALA A 60 -2.45 -33.28 -23.39
N GLY A 61 -1.27 -32.90 -22.86
CA GLY A 61 -0.01 -32.83 -23.60
C GLY A 61 0.27 -31.48 -24.29
N PHE A 62 -0.55 -30.44 -24.06
CA PHE A 62 -0.26 -29.09 -24.57
C PHE A 62 1.07 -28.52 -24.04
N ASP A 63 1.39 -28.83 -22.79
CA ASP A 63 2.67 -28.53 -22.13
C ASP A 63 3.86 -29.19 -22.85
N GLU A 64 3.73 -30.46 -23.22
CA GLU A 64 4.74 -31.19 -23.99
C GLU A 64 4.90 -30.62 -25.41
N GLU A 65 3.79 -30.25 -26.05
CA GLU A 65 3.80 -29.60 -27.37
C GLU A 65 4.51 -28.24 -27.32
N VAL A 66 4.22 -27.41 -26.32
CA VAL A 66 4.86 -26.10 -26.15
C VAL A 66 6.34 -26.26 -25.85
N LEU A 67 6.72 -27.13 -24.91
CA LEU A 67 8.11 -27.39 -24.55
C LEU A 67 8.93 -27.93 -25.74
N SER A 68 8.32 -28.72 -26.63
CA SER A 68 8.98 -29.24 -27.84
C SER A 68 9.28 -28.16 -28.89
N LYS A 69 8.59 -27.01 -28.83
CA LYS A 69 8.73 -25.89 -29.78
C LYS A 69 9.61 -24.75 -29.25
N LEU A 70 10.03 -24.80 -27.99
CA LEU A 70 10.90 -23.79 -27.41
C LEU A 70 12.37 -24.13 -27.71
N GLU A 71 13.10 -23.19 -28.29
CA GLU A 71 14.55 -23.34 -28.47
C GLU A 71 15.27 -23.22 -27.11
N PRO A 72 16.25 -24.11 -26.81
CA PRO A 72 17.02 -24.04 -25.58
C PRO A 72 17.77 -22.70 -25.46
N TYR A 73 17.59 -22.02 -24.34
CA TYR A 73 18.25 -20.75 -24.06
C TYR A 73 19.78 -20.89 -24.06
N GLN A 74 20.45 -20.22 -25.00
CA GLN A 74 21.91 -20.12 -25.06
C GLN A 74 22.35 -18.73 -24.55
N PRO A 75 23.06 -18.63 -23.42
CA PRO A 75 23.53 -17.33 -22.92
C PRO A 75 24.56 -16.71 -23.89
N LYS A 76 24.27 -15.50 -24.39
CA LYS A 76 25.16 -14.77 -25.31
C LYS A 76 26.43 -14.31 -24.59
N LYS A 77 27.62 -14.73 -25.07
CA LYS A 77 28.91 -14.20 -24.62
C LYS A 77 29.11 -12.75 -25.09
N LYS A 78 29.43 -11.87 -24.14
CA LYS A 78 29.63 -10.41 -24.33
C LYS A 78 30.85 -10.15 -25.23
N LYS A 79 30.65 -9.53 -26.40
CA LYS A 79 31.74 -9.06 -27.26
C LYS A 79 32.01 -7.58 -26.98
N TRP A 80 33.27 -7.28 -26.67
CA TRP A 80 33.81 -5.96 -26.37
C TRP A 80 34.12 -5.22 -27.67
N ASN A 81 33.41 -4.13 -27.99
CA ASN A 81 33.56 -3.38 -29.24
C ASN A 81 34.18 -1.99 -28.97
N TRP A 82 35.47 -1.81 -29.27
CA TRP A 82 36.26 -0.57 -29.09
C TRP A 82 35.96 0.66 -30.01
N PRO A 83 35.24 0.59 -31.16
CA PRO A 83 35.18 1.77 -32.04
C PRO A 83 34.15 2.84 -31.63
N TYR A 84 33.26 2.57 -30.66
CA TYR A 84 32.22 3.52 -30.24
C TYR A 84 32.74 4.71 -29.41
N GLN A 85 33.97 4.66 -28.90
CA GLN A 85 34.53 5.75 -28.09
C GLN A 85 35.05 6.94 -28.93
N LEU A 86 35.23 6.78 -30.25
CA LEU A 86 35.74 7.84 -31.13
C LEU A 86 34.67 8.80 -31.67
N ILE A 87 33.37 8.50 -31.53
CA ILE A 87 32.28 9.36 -32.01
C ILE A 87 31.91 10.44 -30.96
N THR A 88 32.26 10.25 -29.70
CA THR A 88 31.90 11.11 -28.56
C THR A 88 32.64 12.46 -28.50
N ALA A 89 33.67 12.68 -29.33
CA ALA A 89 34.48 13.91 -29.28
C ALA A 89 33.94 15.04 -30.19
N ALA A 90 33.14 14.74 -31.22
CA ALA A 90 32.65 15.75 -32.17
C ALA A 90 31.40 16.51 -31.69
N SER A 91 30.64 15.95 -30.74
CA SER A 91 29.38 16.52 -30.24
C SER A 91 29.57 17.65 -29.22
N ILE A 92 30.73 17.73 -28.57
CA ILE A 92 31.01 18.75 -27.54
C ILE A 92 31.24 20.14 -28.16
N VAL A 93 31.70 20.23 -29.41
CA VAL A 93 31.98 21.52 -30.08
C VAL A 93 30.70 22.20 -30.59
N LEU A 94 29.65 21.44 -30.92
CA LEU A 94 28.36 21.98 -31.38
C LEU A 94 27.50 22.53 -30.23
N ALA A 95 27.64 22.00 -29.02
CA ALA A 95 26.84 22.41 -27.86
C ALA A 95 27.19 23.82 -27.34
N PHE A 96 28.42 24.29 -27.53
CA PHE A 96 28.83 25.63 -27.07
C PHE A 96 28.49 26.77 -28.06
N GLY A 97 28.11 26.46 -29.31
CA GLY A 97 27.86 27.49 -30.33
C GLY A 97 26.45 28.10 -30.31
N VAL A 98 25.45 27.42 -29.75
CA VAL A 98 24.02 27.82 -29.87
C VAL A 98 23.47 28.45 -28.58
N GLY A 99 24.13 28.27 -27.43
CA GLY A 99 23.65 28.75 -26.13
C GLY A 99 23.67 30.27 -25.90
N ALA A 100 24.36 31.04 -26.75
CA ALA A 100 24.54 32.49 -26.53
C ALA A 100 23.40 33.37 -27.11
N ALA A 101 22.46 32.81 -27.88
CA ALA A 101 21.48 33.61 -28.64
C ALA A 101 20.10 33.78 -27.99
N PHE A 102 19.79 33.09 -26.88
CA PHE A 102 18.42 33.07 -26.31
C PHE A 102 18.24 33.80 -24.98
N TYR A 103 19.26 34.53 -24.48
CA TYR A 103 19.18 35.25 -23.20
C TYR A 103 18.57 36.67 -23.28
N GLY A 104 17.92 37.01 -24.39
CA GLY A 104 17.38 38.35 -24.65
C GLY A 104 15.87 38.44 -24.62
N GLY A 105 15.27 38.40 -23.43
CA GLY A 105 13.94 38.98 -23.17
C GLY A 105 12.83 37.97 -22.90
N ILE A 106 12.25 38.07 -21.70
CA ILE A 106 10.82 38.32 -21.45
C ILE A 106 10.69 38.73 -19.97
N GLN A 107 10.16 39.94 -19.76
CA GLN A 107 9.79 40.49 -18.46
C GLN A 107 8.31 40.19 -18.18
N GLN A 108 8.07 39.72 -16.96
CA GLN A 108 6.99 39.99 -16.01
C GLN A 108 5.72 40.74 -16.45
N GLU A 109 4.56 40.16 -16.17
CA GLU A 109 3.39 40.89 -15.66
C GLU A 109 2.54 40.02 -14.72
N SER A 110 2.02 40.65 -13.68
CA SER A 110 1.35 40.08 -12.50
C SER A 110 -0.16 40.20 -12.57
N GLY A 111 -0.89 39.16 -12.15
CA GLY A 111 -2.33 39.24 -11.89
C GLY A 111 -2.81 38.00 -11.12
N GLY A 112 -3.29 38.21 -9.90
CA GLY A 112 -3.70 37.14 -8.98
C GLY A 112 -5.05 36.51 -9.31
N SER A 113 -5.13 35.21 -9.09
CA SER A 113 -6.33 34.44 -8.70
C SER A 113 -5.86 33.04 -8.30
N ALA A 114 -6.47 32.45 -7.27
CA ALA A 114 -6.13 31.14 -6.71
C ALA A 114 -6.04 30.06 -7.81
N SER A 115 -4.83 29.54 -8.05
CA SER A 115 -4.57 28.68 -9.20
C SER A 115 -4.93 27.22 -8.90
N LYS A 116 -6.04 26.76 -9.48
CA LYS A 116 -5.97 25.53 -10.29
C LYS A 116 -5.05 25.87 -11.45
N VAL A 117 -3.78 25.48 -11.39
CA VAL A 117 -2.84 25.76 -12.48
C VAL A 117 -3.33 24.98 -13.70
N PRO A 118 -3.81 25.63 -14.78
CA PRO A 118 -3.88 24.95 -16.07
C PRO A 118 -2.42 24.69 -16.44
N VAL A 119 -2.05 23.43 -16.60
CA VAL A 119 -0.72 23.09 -17.10
C VAL A 119 -0.62 23.70 -18.50
N GLU A 120 0.13 24.79 -18.64
CA GLU A 120 0.54 25.30 -19.94
C GLU A 120 1.61 24.32 -20.44
N ALA A 121 1.13 23.22 -21.01
CA ALA A 121 1.94 22.17 -21.61
C ALA A 121 2.56 22.73 -22.89
N GLU A 122 3.67 23.46 -22.77
CA GLU A 122 4.43 23.91 -23.93
C GLU A 122 5.87 23.41 -23.87
N LYS A 123 6.03 22.16 -24.31
CA LYS A 123 6.88 21.79 -25.45
C LYS A 123 6.57 20.36 -25.84
N GLU A 124 5.69 20.20 -26.83
CA GLU A 124 5.62 18.98 -27.62
C GLU A 124 7.03 18.67 -28.13
N ILE A 125 7.60 17.55 -27.69
CA ILE A 125 8.79 16.97 -28.31
C ILE A 125 8.27 15.92 -29.29
N PRO A 126 8.21 16.19 -30.60
CA PRO A 126 7.69 15.25 -31.58
C PRO A 126 8.75 14.20 -31.85
N TYR A 127 8.75 13.11 -31.09
CA TYR A 127 9.48 11.91 -31.48
C TYR A 127 8.81 10.63 -30.98
N GLN A 128 7.53 10.47 -31.33
CA GLN A 128 6.81 9.21 -31.63
C GLN A 128 5.31 9.55 -31.67
N ASP A 129 4.80 10.03 -32.81
CA ASP A 129 3.40 10.50 -33.03
C ASP A 129 2.31 9.44 -32.80
N GLN A 130 2.65 8.29 -32.20
CA GLN A 130 1.77 7.16 -31.99
C GLN A 130 1.38 6.96 -30.53
N ILE A 131 2.05 7.57 -29.55
CA ILE A 131 1.66 7.53 -28.13
C ILE A 131 2.00 8.86 -27.47
N ILE A 132 0.99 9.52 -26.89
CA ILE A 132 1.10 10.83 -26.24
C ILE A 132 0.96 10.63 -24.74
N VAL A 133 1.83 11.27 -23.95
CA VAL A 133 1.75 11.31 -22.47
C VAL A 133 1.56 12.76 -22.03
N ASN A 134 0.47 13.05 -21.32
CA ASN A 134 0.14 14.40 -20.86
C ASN A 134 -0.09 14.43 -19.36
N ALA A 135 0.48 15.41 -18.66
CA ALA A 135 0.03 15.75 -17.31
C ALA A 135 -1.31 16.51 -17.40
N LYS A 136 -2.36 15.98 -16.80
CA LYS A 136 -3.71 16.56 -16.79
C LYS A 136 -3.89 17.56 -15.66
N GLU A 137 -3.48 17.17 -14.47
CA GLU A 137 -3.71 17.93 -13.25
C GLU A 137 -2.55 17.72 -12.28
N VAL A 138 -2.21 18.78 -11.54
CA VAL A 138 -1.16 18.76 -10.52
C VAL A 138 -1.71 19.37 -9.25
N SER A 139 -1.65 18.61 -8.16
CA SER A 139 -1.93 19.10 -6.81
C SER A 139 -0.66 18.98 -5.99
N ALA A 140 -0.04 20.11 -5.65
CA ALA A 140 1.31 20.11 -5.06
C ALA A 140 1.41 21.01 -3.83
N SER A 141 1.97 20.45 -2.76
CA SER A 141 2.43 21.16 -1.58
C SER A 141 3.78 20.57 -1.13
N PRO A 142 4.46 21.20 -0.16
CA PRO A 142 5.67 20.61 0.43
C PRO A 142 5.45 19.23 1.06
N LEU A 143 4.22 18.92 1.51
CA LEU A 143 3.91 17.63 2.13
C LEU A 143 3.68 16.53 1.09
N LYS A 144 3.07 16.87 -0.05
CA LYS A 144 2.66 15.91 -1.08
C LYS A 144 2.55 16.57 -2.45
N ILE A 145 3.12 15.92 -3.46
CA ILE A 145 2.94 16.26 -4.87
C ILE A 145 2.18 15.13 -5.54
N GLU A 146 1.03 15.42 -6.12
CA GLU A 146 0.16 14.48 -6.83
C GLU A 146 0.01 14.96 -8.28
N ILE A 147 0.36 14.10 -9.23
CA ILE A 147 0.31 14.37 -10.66
C ILE A 147 -0.63 13.36 -11.30
N PHE A 148 -1.71 13.85 -11.90
CA PHE A 148 -2.55 13.04 -12.77
C PHE A 148 -2.04 13.17 -14.20
N TYR A 149 -1.82 12.04 -14.85
CA TYR A 149 -1.35 11.99 -16.22
C TYR A 149 -2.21 11.06 -17.07
N GLU A 150 -2.08 11.17 -18.37
CA GLU A 150 -2.84 10.36 -19.32
C GLU A 150 -1.92 9.90 -20.42
N VAL A 151 -2.01 8.61 -20.76
CA VAL A 151 -1.32 8.02 -21.90
C VAL A 151 -2.31 7.67 -23.01
N LYS A 152 -2.27 8.44 -24.11
CA LYS A 152 -3.12 8.25 -25.29
C LYS A 152 -2.33 7.59 -26.44
N PRO A 153 -2.55 6.29 -26.73
CA PRO A 153 -2.02 5.68 -27.94
C PRO A 153 -2.85 6.11 -29.17
N SER A 154 -2.23 6.08 -30.33
CA SER A 154 -2.91 6.10 -31.62
C SER A 154 -3.73 4.82 -31.81
N GLU A 155 -4.75 4.89 -32.65
CA GLU A 155 -5.65 3.78 -32.93
C GLU A 155 -4.88 2.51 -33.38
N ALA A 156 -3.87 2.67 -34.25
CA ALA A 156 -3.06 1.56 -34.73
C ALA A 156 -2.26 0.86 -33.61
N VAL A 157 -1.65 1.61 -32.69
CA VAL A 157 -0.93 1.04 -31.53
C VAL A 157 -1.89 0.33 -30.61
N LEU A 158 -3.05 0.94 -30.34
CA LEU A 158 -4.07 0.36 -29.48
C LEU A 158 -4.60 -0.96 -30.05
N GLU A 159 -4.90 -1.02 -31.36
CA GLU A 159 -5.35 -2.24 -32.02
C GLU A 159 -4.30 -3.36 -31.95
N GLU A 160 -3.04 -3.05 -32.23
CA GLU A 160 -1.95 -4.02 -32.14
C GLU A 160 -1.78 -4.53 -30.70
N PHE A 161 -1.88 -3.63 -29.73
CA PHE A 161 -1.79 -3.93 -28.33
C PHE A 161 -2.90 -4.88 -27.85
N LEU A 162 -4.16 -4.55 -28.15
CA LEU A 162 -5.32 -5.39 -27.81
C LEU A 162 -5.23 -6.77 -28.47
N LYS A 163 -4.82 -6.81 -29.75
CA LYS A 163 -4.61 -8.05 -30.51
C LYS A 163 -3.54 -8.95 -29.87
N LYS A 164 -2.40 -8.39 -29.47
CA LYS A 164 -1.31 -9.17 -28.81
C LYS A 164 -1.76 -9.75 -27.48
N ASN A 165 -2.59 -9.03 -26.72
CA ASN A 165 -3.12 -9.46 -25.44
C ASN A 165 -4.40 -10.30 -25.56
N LYS A 166 -4.89 -10.54 -26.79
CA LYS A 166 -6.12 -11.32 -27.07
C LYS A 166 -7.36 -10.76 -26.36
N VAL A 167 -7.45 -9.45 -26.27
CA VAL A 167 -8.58 -8.72 -25.67
C VAL A 167 -9.20 -7.76 -26.68
N THR A 168 -10.40 -7.28 -26.38
CA THR A 168 -11.17 -6.33 -27.23
C THR A 168 -11.24 -4.93 -26.63
N HIS A 169 -10.93 -4.77 -25.35
CA HIS A 169 -11.00 -3.50 -24.65
C HIS A 169 -9.89 -3.38 -23.59
N LEU A 170 -9.40 -2.16 -23.33
CA LEU A 170 -8.31 -1.93 -22.37
C LEU A 170 -8.65 -2.37 -20.95
N SER A 171 -9.92 -2.29 -20.55
CA SER A 171 -10.38 -2.76 -19.24
C SER A 171 -10.21 -4.26 -19.01
N GLN A 172 -9.94 -5.04 -20.06
CA GLN A 172 -9.68 -6.49 -19.97
C GLN A 172 -8.19 -6.81 -19.75
N VAL A 173 -7.32 -5.81 -19.81
CA VAL A 173 -5.89 -5.97 -19.59
C VAL A 173 -5.60 -5.90 -18.09
N ASN A 174 -4.77 -6.82 -17.59
CA ASN A 174 -4.33 -6.83 -16.19
C ASN A 174 -3.65 -5.50 -15.83
N LYS A 175 -3.95 -4.97 -14.64
CA LYS A 175 -3.38 -3.72 -14.11
C LYS A 175 -1.85 -3.75 -14.04
N GLU A 176 -1.24 -4.93 -13.88
CA GLU A 176 0.22 -5.14 -13.88
C GLU A 176 0.90 -4.70 -15.18
N TYR A 177 0.14 -4.51 -16.26
CA TYR A 177 0.67 -4.12 -17.55
C TYR A 177 1.05 -2.63 -17.62
N TRP A 178 0.61 -1.81 -16.66
CA TRP A 178 0.87 -0.37 -16.73
C TRP A 178 2.29 -0.03 -16.24
N PRO A 179 3.18 0.46 -17.12
CA PRO A 179 4.56 0.68 -16.77
C PRO A 179 4.66 1.89 -15.84
N PHE A 180 5.16 1.64 -14.63
CA PHE A 180 5.46 2.72 -13.69
C PHE A 180 6.63 3.56 -14.24
N PRO A 181 6.46 4.88 -14.40
CA PRO A 181 7.52 5.73 -14.94
C PRO A 181 8.72 5.79 -13.98
N ARG A 182 9.90 5.99 -14.54
CA ARG A 182 11.06 6.43 -13.74
C ARG A 182 10.85 7.89 -13.40
N ILE A 183 10.89 8.19 -12.11
CA ILE A 183 10.63 9.55 -11.62
C ILE A 183 11.91 10.18 -11.10
N LYS A 184 12.09 11.46 -11.41
CA LYS A 184 13.07 12.33 -10.75
C LYS A 184 12.39 13.60 -10.28
N LEU A 185 12.75 14.02 -9.08
CA LEU A 185 12.41 15.33 -8.55
C LEU A 185 13.68 16.19 -8.61
N THR A 186 13.62 17.36 -9.24
CA THR A 186 14.77 18.26 -9.36
C THR A 186 14.43 19.69 -8.94
N ASP A 187 15.45 20.45 -8.53
CA ASP A 187 15.31 21.89 -8.31
C ASP A 187 15.30 22.69 -9.63
N GLY A 188 15.17 24.02 -9.54
CA GLY A 188 15.27 24.91 -10.70
C GLY A 188 16.62 24.90 -11.43
N ASN A 189 17.67 24.30 -10.86
CA ASN A 189 18.99 24.14 -11.46
C ASN A 189 19.21 22.73 -12.03
N GLY A 190 18.24 21.82 -11.89
CA GLY A 190 18.33 20.43 -12.31
C GLY A 190 19.05 19.50 -11.32
N LEU A 191 19.32 19.95 -10.09
CA LEU A 191 19.86 19.11 -9.03
C LEU A 191 18.76 18.18 -8.51
N GLU A 192 19.05 16.88 -8.43
CA GLU A 192 18.12 15.87 -7.94
C GLU A 192 17.87 16.03 -6.43
N LEU A 193 16.60 16.04 -6.05
CA LEU A 193 16.14 16.21 -4.69
C LEU A 193 15.75 14.84 -4.09
N PRO A 194 16.04 14.59 -2.81
CA PRO A 194 15.71 13.33 -2.17
C PRO A 194 14.18 13.16 -2.03
N MET A 195 13.68 11.97 -2.37
CA MET A 195 12.29 11.58 -2.20
C MET A 195 12.19 10.51 -1.11
N ALA A 196 11.22 10.66 -0.20
CA ALA A 196 10.88 9.65 0.81
C ALA A 196 9.95 8.57 0.26
N GLU A 197 9.13 8.93 -0.73
CA GLU A 197 8.16 8.02 -1.33
C GLU A 197 7.85 8.39 -2.77
N ILE A 198 7.62 7.34 -3.55
CA ILE A 198 7.03 7.40 -4.88
C ILE A 198 5.97 6.29 -4.90
N SER A 199 4.71 6.66 -5.06
CA SER A 199 3.59 5.74 -5.07
C SER A 199 2.58 6.15 -6.14
N SER A 200 1.57 5.31 -6.35
CA SER A 200 0.47 5.54 -7.27
C SER A 200 -0.79 4.93 -6.69
N TYR A 201 -1.90 5.67 -6.72
CA TYR A 201 -3.21 5.19 -6.28
C TYR A 201 -3.97 4.50 -7.41
N ASP A 202 -3.68 4.88 -8.65
CA ASP A 202 -4.31 4.39 -9.87
C ASP A 202 -3.40 4.59 -11.08
N GLN A 203 -3.69 3.90 -12.19
CA GLN A 203 -2.86 3.85 -13.41
C GLN A 203 -2.45 5.23 -13.94
N ASP A 204 -3.27 6.24 -13.70
CA ASP A 204 -3.13 7.59 -14.24
C ASP A 204 -2.72 8.62 -13.16
N SER A 205 -2.21 8.16 -12.00
CA SER A 205 -1.79 9.03 -10.90
C SER A 205 -0.39 8.68 -10.40
N LEU A 206 0.34 9.72 -10.02
CA LEU A 206 1.65 9.64 -9.39
C LEU A 206 1.65 10.48 -8.12
N VAL A 207 2.12 9.90 -7.02
CA VAL A 207 2.26 10.57 -5.73
C VAL A 207 3.72 10.58 -5.34
N LEU A 208 4.22 11.77 -5.01
CA LEU A 208 5.60 12.00 -4.60
C LEU A 208 5.62 12.68 -3.24
N LYS A 209 6.49 12.19 -2.37
CA LYS A 209 6.72 12.76 -1.05
C LYS A 209 8.20 13.16 -0.95
N PRO A 210 8.52 14.46 -0.90
CA PRO A 210 9.87 14.92 -0.66
C PRO A 210 10.40 14.44 0.69
N ALA A 211 11.69 14.09 0.78
CA ALA A 211 12.29 13.66 2.04
C ALA A 211 12.52 14.82 3.00
N GLU A 212 12.87 16.01 2.48
CA GLU A 212 13.19 17.20 3.26
C GLU A 212 12.26 18.35 2.88
N MET A 213 11.14 18.47 3.60
CA MET A 213 10.10 19.46 3.28
C MET A 213 10.56 20.90 3.54
N GLU A 214 11.38 21.12 4.56
CA GLU A 214 11.86 22.44 4.98
C GLU A 214 12.89 23.01 4.00
N ASN A 215 13.67 22.14 3.35
CA ASN A 215 14.72 22.51 2.39
C ASN A 215 14.26 22.48 0.94
N LEU A 216 12.97 22.18 0.71
CA LEU A 216 12.44 22.09 -0.64
C LEU A 216 12.54 23.48 -1.31
N PRO A 217 13.03 23.60 -2.56
CA PRO A 217 13.04 24.87 -3.30
C PRO A 217 11.63 25.35 -3.64
N ASP A 218 11.46 26.64 -3.95
CA ASP A 218 10.15 27.18 -4.34
C ASP A 218 9.72 26.67 -5.72
N LYS A 219 10.67 26.46 -6.62
CA LYS A 219 10.44 25.93 -7.95
C LYS A 219 11.16 24.60 -8.11
N ILE A 220 10.40 23.59 -8.48
CA ILE A 220 10.89 22.22 -8.68
C ILE A 220 10.34 21.69 -10.01
N ASN A 221 10.94 20.63 -10.51
CA ASN A 221 10.45 19.90 -11.67
C ASN A 221 10.31 18.43 -11.34
N VAL A 222 9.23 17.82 -11.81
CA VAL A 222 9.06 16.37 -11.80
C VAL A 222 9.28 15.86 -13.22
N GLU A 223 10.31 15.03 -13.42
CA GLU A 223 10.53 14.32 -14.67
C GLU A 223 9.97 12.90 -14.56
N MET A 224 9.03 12.56 -15.46
CA MET A 224 8.48 11.22 -15.65
C MET A 224 9.06 10.64 -16.94
N GLU A 225 9.77 9.52 -16.85
CA GLU A 225 10.38 8.83 -17.99
C GLU A 225 9.80 7.42 -18.17
N PHE A 226 9.14 7.19 -19.30
CA PHE A 226 8.63 5.88 -19.71
C PHE A 226 9.54 5.28 -20.79
N LYS A 227 9.93 4.02 -20.61
CA LYS A 227 10.77 3.27 -21.59
C LYS A 227 9.97 2.32 -22.48
N GLU A 228 8.76 2.02 -22.06
CA GLU A 228 7.83 1.15 -22.77
C GLU A 228 6.43 1.64 -22.46
N LEU A 229 5.57 1.73 -23.47
CA LEU A 229 4.14 2.03 -23.35
C LEU A 229 3.41 1.18 -24.36
N TYR A 230 2.31 0.54 -23.97
CA TYR A 230 1.52 -0.31 -24.88
C TYR A 230 2.38 -1.31 -25.67
N MET A 231 3.34 -1.98 -25.02
CA MET A 231 4.21 -2.98 -25.67
C MET A 231 5.16 -2.39 -26.73
N THR A 232 5.25 -1.07 -26.79
CA THR A 232 6.09 -0.31 -27.72
C THR A 232 7.26 0.25 -26.95
N SER A 233 8.48 -0.12 -27.33
CA SER A 233 9.67 0.48 -26.76
C SER A 233 9.84 1.92 -27.26
N GLY A 234 10.19 2.83 -26.36
CA GLY A 234 10.35 4.23 -26.66
C GLY A 234 11.03 4.98 -25.53
N ASN A 235 10.97 6.31 -25.59
CA ASN A 235 11.50 7.15 -24.53
C ASN A 235 10.64 8.40 -24.38
N TRP A 236 9.54 8.27 -23.64
CA TRP A 236 8.64 9.37 -23.36
C TRP A 236 9.09 10.07 -22.09
N LYS A 237 9.42 11.35 -22.20
CA LYS A 237 9.82 12.20 -21.08
C LYS A 237 8.82 13.32 -20.93
N VAL A 238 8.21 13.40 -19.76
CA VAL A 238 7.32 14.50 -19.37
C VAL A 238 7.98 15.24 -18.24
N GLN A 239 8.15 16.56 -18.39
CA GLN A 239 8.63 17.43 -17.33
C GLN A 239 7.47 18.30 -16.85
N VAL A 240 7.18 18.23 -15.56
CA VAL A 240 6.11 18.97 -14.91
C VAL A 240 6.75 20.02 -13.99
N PRO A 241 6.82 21.29 -14.40
CA PRO A 241 7.29 22.36 -13.53
C PRO A 241 6.25 22.65 -12.46
N ILE A 242 6.69 22.82 -11.22
CA ILE A 242 5.84 23.07 -10.06
C ILE A 242 6.38 24.27 -9.30
N ASP A 243 5.49 25.24 -9.05
CA ASP A 243 5.77 26.39 -8.19
C ASP A 243 5.06 26.17 -6.84
N LEU A 244 5.84 26.00 -5.79
CA LEU A 244 5.39 25.78 -4.43
C LEU A 244 5.29 27.07 -3.62
N THR A 245 5.62 28.24 -4.17
CA THR A 245 5.72 29.51 -3.43
C THR A 245 4.47 29.79 -2.60
N GLU A 246 3.28 29.73 -3.24
CA GLU A 246 2.01 29.95 -2.55
C GLU A 246 1.68 28.79 -1.59
N SER A 247 1.88 27.55 -2.04
CA SER A 247 1.55 26.37 -1.25
C SER A 247 2.33 26.31 0.07
N LYS A 248 3.62 26.72 0.08
CA LYS A 248 4.47 26.83 1.26
C LYS A 248 3.95 27.85 2.25
N ALA A 249 3.51 29.01 1.75
CA ALA A 249 2.94 30.05 2.61
C ALA A 249 1.64 29.60 3.29
N THR A 250 0.94 28.62 2.71
CA THR A 250 -0.28 28.02 3.29
C THR A 250 -0.02 26.82 4.21
N VAL A 251 1.22 26.35 4.30
CA VAL A 251 1.55 25.28 5.25
C VAL A 251 1.51 25.85 6.65
N SER A 252 0.61 25.32 7.48
CA SER A 252 0.57 25.64 8.91
C SER A 252 1.08 24.45 9.71
N ASN A 253 1.65 24.75 10.87
CA ASN A 253 2.13 23.75 11.81
C ASN A 253 1.55 24.04 13.19
N GLN A 254 0.99 23.01 13.82
CA GLN A 254 0.55 23.07 15.20
C GLN A 254 1.38 22.08 16.01
N SER A 255 2.18 22.62 16.94
CA SER A 255 2.87 21.81 17.95
C SER A 255 1.85 21.28 18.96
N ILE A 256 1.90 19.99 19.26
CA ILE A 256 0.99 19.32 20.19
C ILE A 256 1.75 18.99 21.49
N GLN A 257 2.85 18.25 21.38
CA GLN A 257 3.74 17.86 22.50
C GLN A 257 3.00 17.11 23.62
N GLU A 258 1.97 16.33 23.27
CA GLU A 258 1.23 15.52 24.24
C GLU A 258 1.96 14.20 24.47
N LYS A 259 2.12 13.80 25.74
CA LYS A 259 2.96 12.67 26.13
C LYS A 259 2.15 11.60 26.86
N PHE A 260 2.44 10.36 26.51
CA PHE A 260 1.84 9.16 27.06
C PHE A 260 2.94 8.28 27.63
N GLU A 261 2.79 7.87 28.89
CA GLU A 261 3.73 7.01 29.59
C GLU A 261 3.04 5.67 29.89
N PHE A 262 3.64 4.59 29.42
CA PHE A 262 3.23 3.22 29.70
C PHE A 262 4.38 2.49 30.39
N ASP A 263 4.08 1.35 31.02
CA ASP A 263 5.09 0.56 31.73
C ASP A 263 6.26 0.13 30.82
N THR A 264 5.99 -0.15 29.55
CA THR A 264 6.96 -0.71 28.60
C THR A 264 7.42 0.27 27.52
N PHE A 265 6.72 1.39 27.31
CA PHE A 265 7.06 2.39 26.30
C PHE A 265 6.50 3.77 26.63
N GLN A 266 7.01 4.77 25.92
CA GLN A 266 6.50 6.13 25.91
C GLN A 266 6.10 6.53 24.49
N ALA A 267 5.11 7.40 24.36
CA ALA A 267 4.69 7.98 23.10
C ALA A 267 4.50 9.50 23.24
N GLU A 268 4.78 10.24 22.17
CA GLU A 268 4.61 11.69 22.10
C GLU A 268 4.02 12.09 20.75
N ILE A 269 2.87 12.76 20.78
CA ILE A 269 2.32 13.41 19.59
C ILE A 269 3.03 14.75 19.45
N LEU A 270 3.92 14.85 18.47
CA LEU A 270 4.84 15.98 18.33
C LEU A 270 4.14 17.19 17.71
N GLU A 271 3.64 17.01 16.49
CA GLU A 271 3.15 18.10 15.65
C GLU A 271 2.13 17.60 14.63
N TRP A 272 1.26 18.51 14.22
CA TRP A 272 0.39 18.38 13.07
C TRP A 272 0.77 19.43 12.03
N LYS A 273 1.22 18.96 10.87
CA LYS A 273 1.48 19.79 9.69
C LYS A 273 0.32 19.70 8.72
N TYR A 274 -0.13 20.88 8.29
CA TYR A 274 -1.29 21.05 7.44
C TYR A 274 -0.84 21.60 6.09
N ALA A 275 -1.36 21.04 4.99
CA ALA A 275 -1.31 21.64 3.66
C ALA A 275 -2.64 21.44 2.93
N HIS A 276 -2.91 22.26 1.91
CA HIS A 276 -4.20 22.24 1.20
C HIS A 276 -4.56 20.87 0.58
N ASN A 277 -3.58 20.02 0.27
CA ASN A 277 -3.78 18.72 -0.39
C ASN A 277 -3.36 17.51 0.46
N SER A 278 -2.81 17.73 1.65
CA SER A 278 -2.30 16.66 2.53
C SER A 278 -2.15 17.17 3.96
N ASN A 279 -2.27 16.27 4.93
CA ASN A 279 -1.94 16.54 6.32
C ASN A 279 -0.95 15.50 6.80
N ARG A 280 -0.19 15.85 7.84
CA ARG A 280 0.78 14.96 8.47
C ARG A 280 0.76 15.12 9.98
N ILE A 281 0.54 14.02 10.69
CA ILE A 281 0.71 13.95 12.15
C ILE A 281 2.00 13.19 12.42
N SER A 282 2.89 13.77 13.22
CA SER A 282 4.11 13.10 13.67
C SER A 282 3.93 12.56 15.07
N VAL A 283 4.10 11.25 15.24
CA VAL A 283 4.10 10.58 16.54
C VAL A 283 5.47 9.95 16.75
N GLN A 284 6.06 10.18 17.91
CA GLN A 284 7.29 9.54 18.34
C GLN A 284 6.95 8.49 19.40
N THR A 285 7.45 7.27 19.24
CA THR A 285 7.31 6.20 20.23
C THR A 285 8.67 5.62 20.55
N SER A 286 8.84 5.11 21.77
CA SER A 286 10.08 4.41 22.14
C SER A 286 9.83 3.50 23.32
N TYR A 287 10.37 2.27 23.26
CA TYR A 287 10.42 1.38 24.40
C TYR A 287 11.25 1.97 25.55
N THR A 288 10.95 1.57 26.78
CA THR A 288 11.83 1.84 27.92
C THR A 288 13.15 1.07 27.76
N GLU A 289 14.23 1.49 28.44
CA GLU A 289 15.51 0.78 28.32
C GLU A 289 15.43 -0.67 28.82
N ALA A 290 14.70 -0.91 29.92
CA ALA A 290 14.47 -2.25 30.44
C ALA A 290 13.75 -3.15 29.41
N GLU A 291 12.76 -2.58 28.72
CA GLU A 291 12.02 -3.31 27.71
C GLU A 291 12.87 -3.60 26.46
N LYS A 292 13.70 -2.65 26.03
CA LYS A 292 14.67 -2.89 24.93
C LYS A 292 15.61 -4.05 25.24
N GLU A 293 16.13 -4.12 26.45
CA GLU A 293 17.01 -5.23 26.88
C GLU A 293 16.28 -6.57 26.85
N ARG A 294 15.00 -6.60 27.29
CA ARG A 294 14.15 -7.80 27.23
C ARG A 294 13.96 -8.27 25.77
N LEU A 295 13.51 -7.36 24.90
CA LEU A 295 13.25 -7.65 23.49
C LEU A 295 14.52 -8.09 22.76
N GLN A 296 15.66 -7.46 23.03
CA GLN A 296 16.94 -7.85 22.46
C GLN A 296 17.36 -9.25 22.88
N THR A 297 17.15 -9.61 24.15
CA THR A 297 17.44 -10.96 24.66
C THR A 297 16.61 -12.02 23.94
N ILE A 298 15.33 -11.74 23.69
CA ILE A 298 14.42 -12.63 22.95
C ILE A 298 14.92 -12.80 21.51
N LEU A 299 15.22 -11.70 20.81
CA LEU A 299 15.73 -11.74 19.42
C LEU A 299 17.04 -12.53 19.29
N GLN A 300 17.95 -12.35 20.26
CA GLN A 300 19.21 -13.10 20.32
C GLN A 300 18.99 -14.59 20.52
N ALA A 301 18.07 -14.96 21.41
CA ALA A 301 17.72 -16.36 21.66
C ALA A 301 17.13 -17.04 20.42
N ARG A 302 16.38 -16.31 19.59
CA ARG A 302 15.83 -16.81 18.32
C ARG A 302 16.86 -16.90 17.18
N GLY A 303 17.98 -16.17 17.27
CA GLY A 303 18.94 -16.05 16.17
C GLY A 303 18.40 -15.22 14.98
N ASP A 304 17.36 -14.41 15.23
CA ASP A 304 16.59 -13.68 14.21
C ASP A 304 16.80 -12.15 14.27
N GLU A 305 17.98 -11.68 14.71
CA GLU A 305 18.31 -10.23 14.83
C GLU A 305 18.05 -9.40 13.55
N SER A 306 17.88 -10.04 12.39
CA SER A 306 17.65 -9.41 11.09
C SER A 306 16.24 -9.57 10.51
N LYS A 307 15.37 -10.43 11.07
CA LYS A 307 14.08 -10.74 10.44
C LYS A 307 12.88 -10.02 11.04
N PHE A 308 12.98 -9.63 12.31
CA PHE A 308 11.87 -9.05 13.03
C PHE A 308 12.36 -7.91 13.92
N TYR A 309 11.73 -6.74 13.80
CA TYR A 309 11.96 -5.61 14.67
C TYR A 309 10.69 -5.35 15.46
N PRO A 310 10.76 -5.33 16.81
CA PRO A 310 9.61 -4.88 17.58
C PRO A 310 9.22 -3.49 17.11
N PHE A 311 7.94 -3.19 17.04
CA PHE A 311 7.46 -1.84 16.71
C PHE A 311 6.22 -1.47 17.50
N ILE A 312 6.00 -0.17 17.63
CA ILE A 312 4.85 0.42 18.30
C ILE A 312 4.12 1.27 17.26
N GLU A 313 2.89 0.89 16.93
CA GLU A 313 2.03 1.54 15.97
C GLU A 313 0.89 2.27 16.69
N PRO A 314 0.85 3.61 16.61
CA PRO A 314 -0.29 4.38 17.08
C PRO A 314 -1.54 4.07 16.26
N GLU A 315 -2.66 3.80 16.92
CA GLU A 315 -3.97 3.67 16.28
C GLU A 315 -4.75 4.96 16.49
N MET A 316 -5.01 5.67 15.39
CA MET A 316 -5.62 6.99 15.41
C MET A 316 -6.73 7.11 14.38
N LEU A 317 -7.75 7.88 14.73
CA LEU A 317 -8.81 8.30 13.84
C LEU A 317 -8.80 9.81 13.70
N VAL A 318 -8.97 10.29 12.47
CA VAL A 318 -9.17 11.69 12.14
C VAL A 318 -10.59 11.80 11.64
N MET A 319 -11.36 12.69 12.25
CA MET A 319 -12.77 12.88 11.93
C MET A 319 -13.07 14.36 11.73
N THR A 320 -14.10 14.65 10.95
CA THR A 320 -14.74 15.97 10.91
C THR A 320 -15.59 16.19 12.16
N GLU A 321 -16.03 17.44 12.43
CA GLU A 321 -16.94 17.72 13.55
C GLU A 321 -18.28 16.98 13.45
N ASP A 322 -18.76 16.67 12.24
CA ASP A 322 -19.97 15.88 12.02
C ASP A 322 -19.75 14.36 12.13
N GLY A 323 -18.53 13.93 12.48
CA GLY A 323 -18.19 12.54 12.78
C GLY A 323 -17.83 11.68 11.58
N LYS A 324 -17.60 12.27 10.39
CA LYS A 324 -17.11 11.51 9.23
C LYS A 324 -15.63 11.18 9.42
N LYS A 325 -15.29 9.91 9.25
CA LYS A 325 -13.91 9.43 9.29
C LYS A 325 -13.16 9.79 8.01
N LEU A 326 -11.93 10.30 8.17
CA LEU A 326 -11.01 10.52 7.06
C LEU A 326 -10.14 9.29 6.82
N VAL A 327 -9.73 9.10 5.57
CA VAL A 327 -8.81 8.02 5.18
C VAL A 327 -7.40 8.36 5.65
N ILE A 328 -6.88 7.57 6.59
CA ILE A 328 -5.53 7.72 7.15
C ILE A 328 -4.65 6.58 6.68
N GLY A 329 -3.50 6.95 6.12
CA GLY A 329 -2.38 6.06 5.86
C GLY A 329 -1.23 6.36 6.82
N GLY A 330 -0.98 5.46 7.77
CA GLY A 330 0.22 5.51 8.60
C GLY A 330 1.45 5.03 7.83
N ARG A 331 2.59 5.71 8.01
CA ARG A 331 3.89 5.15 7.61
C ARG A 331 4.92 5.39 8.69
N VAL A 332 5.70 4.35 9.01
CA VAL A 332 6.90 4.50 9.83
C VAL A 332 7.99 5.14 8.95
N VAL A 333 8.36 6.38 9.26
CA VAL A 333 9.30 7.18 8.43
C VAL A 333 10.72 7.05 8.95
N HIS A 334 10.90 6.81 10.25
CA HIS A 334 12.20 6.56 10.86
C HIS A 334 12.11 5.51 11.96
N SER A 335 13.02 4.53 11.93
CA SER A 335 13.18 3.53 12.99
C SER A 335 14.66 3.43 13.35
N GLU A 336 15.02 3.80 14.57
CA GLU A 336 16.39 3.64 15.08
C GLU A 336 16.58 2.23 15.63
N ARG A 337 16.67 1.23 14.75
CA ARG A 337 16.90 -0.18 15.14
C ARG A 337 15.99 -0.63 16.30
N GLY A 338 14.71 -0.25 16.26
CA GLY A 338 13.74 -0.61 17.29
C GLY A 338 13.81 0.19 18.61
N LYS A 339 14.67 1.22 18.70
CA LYS A 339 14.84 2.02 19.94
C LYS A 339 13.84 3.15 20.07
N ALA A 340 13.62 3.85 18.96
CA ALA A 340 12.66 4.92 18.83
C ALA A 340 12.12 4.90 17.40
N PHE A 341 10.83 5.14 17.28
CA PHE A 341 10.12 5.20 16.01
C PHE A 341 9.55 6.60 15.89
N ARG A 342 9.70 7.18 14.69
CA ARG A 342 8.89 8.32 14.28
C ARG A 342 7.95 7.82 13.21
N THR A 343 6.68 7.76 13.56
CA THR A 343 5.59 7.40 12.65
C THR A 343 4.94 8.69 12.18
N GLU A 344 4.86 8.85 10.87
CA GLU A 344 4.15 9.97 10.26
C GLU A 344 2.87 9.41 9.66
N PHE A 345 1.74 9.91 10.15
CA PHE A 345 0.44 9.57 9.62
C PHE A 345 0.06 10.63 8.63
N GLU A 346 -0.13 10.21 7.39
CA GLU A 346 -0.65 11.06 6.35
C GLU A 346 -2.08 10.67 6.05
N PHE A 347 -2.95 11.65 5.98
CA PHE A 347 -4.33 11.38 5.61
C PHE A 347 -4.73 12.32 4.50
N LEU A 348 -5.46 11.72 3.57
CA LEU A 348 -6.04 12.44 2.46
C LEU A 348 -7.24 13.21 3.02
N ASN A 349 -7.51 14.38 2.43
CA ASN A 349 -8.73 15.14 2.71
C ASN A 349 -9.93 14.44 2.07
N ARG A 350 -10.15 13.14 2.35
CA ARG A 350 -11.13 12.26 1.72
C ARG A 350 -11.78 11.38 2.79
N THR A 351 -13.09 11.16 2.69
CA THR A 351 -13.76 10.15 3.52
C THR A 351 -13.69 8.80 2.82
N GLU A 352 -13.86 7.72 3.58
CA GLU A 352 -14.06 6.40 2.99
C GLU A 352 -15.19 6.43 1.96
N GLY A 353 -14.99 5.80 0.80
CA GLY A 353 -15.99 5.70 -0.27
C GLY A 353 -16.08 6.87 -1.24
N ILE A 354 -15.29 7.93 -1.07
CA ILE A 354 -15.18 9.05 -2.03
C ILE A 354 -14.16 8.71 -3.13
N ALA A 355 -14.46 9.09 -4.38
CA ALA A 355 -13.56 8.87 -5.51
C ALA A 355 -12.21 9.61 -5.33
N LEU A 356 -11.12 9.08 -5.91
CA LEU A 356 -9.76 9.60 -5.76
C LEU A 356 -9.58 11.08 -6.19
N ASN A 357 -10.54 11.68 -6.90
CA ASN A 357 -10.50 13.06 -7.39
C ASN A 357 -11.32 14.05 -6.54
N GLU A 358 -12.02 13.60 -5.52
CA GLU A 358 -12.87 14.45 -4.67
C GLU A 358 -12.17 14.69 -3.32
N ASN A 359 -12.02 15.97 -2.94
CA ASN A 359 -11.49 16.38 -1.64
C ASN A 359 -12.59 17.05 -0.81
N ILE A 360 -12.62 16.80 0.49
CA ILE A 360 -13.50 17.48 1.45
C ILE A 360 -13.06 18.94 1.56
N GLU A 361 -14.02 19.86 1.63
CA GLU A 361 -13.74 21.26 1.91
C GLU A 361 -13.17 21.44 3.33
N LEU A 362 -11.97 22.00 3.39
CA LEU A 362 -11.08 22.03 4.56
C LEU A 362 -11.39 23.15 5.56
N GLU A 363 -12.60 23.71 5.53
CA GLU A 363 -13.04 24.74 6.49
C GLU A 363 -13.59 24.14 7.79
N GLU A 364 -13.82 22.82 7.83
CA GLU A 364 -14.29 22.11 9.02
C GLU A 364 -13.15 21.87 10.02
N LYS A 365 -13.46 21.94 11.32
CA LYS A 365 -12.49 21.52 12.35
C LYS A 365 -12.31 20.01 12.27
N LEU A 366 -11.08 19.57 12.48
CA LEU A 366 -10.74 18.16 12.52
C LEU A 366 -10.50 17.71 13.96
N LEU A 367 -10.91 16.48 14.24
CA LEU A 367 -10.79 15.80 15.51
C LEU A 367 -9.81 14.64 15.32
N LEU A 368 -8.65 14.70 15.99
CA LEU A 368 -7.81 13.51 16.15
C LEU A 368 -8.25 12.79 17.40
N ARG A 369 -8.57 11.52 17.25
CA ARG A 369 -8.77 10.58 18.35
C ARG A 369 -7.63 9.59 18.34
N LEU A 370 -6.85 9.56 19.41
CA LEU A 370 -5.92 8.47 19.66
C LEU A 370 -6.70 7.35 20.37
N GLU A 371 -6.81 6.19 19.74
CA GLU A 371 -7.52 5.04 20.32
C GLU A 371 -6.57 4.20 21.21
N GLY A 372 -5.28 4.18 20.86
CA GLY A 372 -4.26 3.46 21.59
C GLY A 372 -3.04 3.13 20.74
N PHE A 373 -2.33 2.08 21.12
CA PHE A 373 -1.13 1.61 20.46
C PHE A 373 -1.16 0.10 20.28
N ARG A 374 -0.84 -0.36 19.06
CA ARG A 374 -0.53 -1.76 18.77
C ARG A 374 0.97 -1.98 18.85
N LEU A 375 1.37 -2.91 19.70
CA LEU A 375 2.76 -3.32 19.85
C LEU A 375 2.92 -4.65 19.15
N GLN A 376 3.87 -4.72 18.22
CA GLN A 376 4.31 -5.98 17.64
C GLN A 376 5.63 -6.37 18.29
N GLU A 377 5.65 -7.44 19.08
CA GLU A 377 6.79 -7.87 19.87
C GLU A 377 7.20 -9.32 19.52
N PRO A 378 8.51 -9.67 19.59
CA PRO A 378 8.93 -11.03 19.39
C PRO A 378 8.61 -11.87 20.62
N GLU A 379 8.30 -13.14 20.41
CA GLU A 379 8.12 -14.15 21.45
C GLU A 379 9.07 -15.31 21.19
N ASN A 380 9.55 -15.97 22.24
CA ASN A 380 10.43 -17.13 22.13
C ASN A 380 9.89 -18.29 22.97
N THR A 381 8.67 -18.70 22.64
CA THR A 381 7.98 -19.81 23.29
C THR A 381 7.79 -20.94 22.30
N GLN A 382 8.37 -22.11 22.61
CA GLN A 382 8.32 -23.31 21.79
C GLN A 382 7.77 -24.49 22.58
N PHE A 383 6.93 -25.30 21.92
CA PHE A 383 6.41 -26.53 22.48
C PHE A 383 6.66 -27.72 21.56
N ASP A 384 7.05 -28.84 22.18
CA ASP A 384 7.04 -30.16 21.56
C ASP A 384 5.77 -30.89 22.00
N LEU A 385 4.79 -31.00 21.09
CA LEU A 385 3.46 -31.50 21.39
C LEU A 385 3.19 -32.85 20.69
N THR A 386 2.28 -33.62 21.28
CA THR A 386 1.75 -34.87 20.72
C THR A 386 0.24 -34.91 20.91
N ASP A 387 -0.43 -35.92 20.35
CA ASP A 387 -1.88 -36.16 20.53
C ASP A 387 -2.28 -36.43 21.99
N GLN A 388 -1.31 -36.61 22.90
CA GLN A 388 -1.53 -36.84 24.32
C GLN A 388 -1.14 -35.63 25.18
N SER A 389 -0.62 -34.55 24.59
CA SER A 389 -0.17 -33.38 25.33
C SER A 389 -1.34 -32.69 26.03
N LYS A 390 -1.19 -32.49 27.35
CA LYS A 390 -2.19 -31.88 28.22
C LYS A 390 -1.50 -31.13 29.35
N ASN A 391 -1.96 -29.91 29.63
CA ASN A 391 -1.41 -29.02 30.65
C ASN A 391 0.12 -28.80 30.53
N VAL A 392 0.63 -28.64 29.31
CA VAL A 392 2.06 -28.36 29.08
C VAL A 392 2.28 -26.87 29.23
N GLN A 393 3.15 -26.45 30.15
CA GLN A 393 3.42 -25.03 30.41
C GLN A 393 4.86 -24.68 30.01
N VAL A 394 5.00 -23.58 29.26
CA VAL A 394 6.28 -22.97 28.90
C VAL A 394 6.11 -21.46 29.00
N ASN A 395 6.96 -20.77 29.77
CA ASN A 395 6.83 -19.34 30.04
C ASN A 395 5.41 -18.98 30.55
N ASP A 396 4.82 -17.93 29.98
CA ASP A 396 3.46 -17.45 30.27
C ASP A 396 2.36 -18.25 29.57
N TRP A 397 2.70 -19.35 28.87
CA TRP A 397 1.80 -20.09 28.01
C TRP A 397 1.51 -21.48 28.56
N THR A 398 0.25 -21.90 28.48
CA THR A 398 -0.19 -23.24 28.85
C THR A 398 -1.00 -23.87 27.72
N ILE A 399 -0.58 -25.05 27.25
CA ILE A 399 -1.35 -25.90 26.34
C ILE A 399 -2.24 -26.81 27.19
N ASP A 400 -3.54 -26.49 27.22
CA ASP A 400 -4.52 -27.23 28.01
C ASP A 400 -4.80 -28.61 27.40
N SER A 401 -4.91 -28.70 26.06
CA SER A 401 -5.12 -29.97 25.37
C SER A 401 -4.77 -29.93 23.89
N VAL A 402 -4.27 -31.06 23.38
CA VAL A 402 -4.18 -31.34 21.93
C VAL A 402 -5.15 -32.47 21.59
N THR A 403 -5.98 -32.27 20.56
CA THR A 403 -6.93 -33.29 20.10
C THR A 403 -6.84 -33.45 18.59
N THR A 404 -7.15 -34.65 18.10
CA THR A 404 -7.15 -34.92 16.66
C THR A 404 -8.46 -35.52 16.20
N LYS A 405 -8.85 -35.17 14.97
CA LYS A 405 -10.00 -35.75 14.27
C LYS A 405 -9.56 -36.23 12.89
N PRO A 406 -10.11 -37.34 12.38
CA PRO A 406 -9.87 -37.75 11.00
C PRO A 406 -10.21 -36.61 10.02
N GLY A 407 -9.29 -36.30 9.12
CA GLY A 407 -9.50 -35.37 8.01
C GLY A 407 -9.85 -36.12 6.72
N ASN A 408 -9.67 -35.46 5.58
CA ASN A 408 -9.92 -36.07 4.27
C ASN A 408 -8.71 -36.90 3.81
N GLY A 409 -8.94 -38.20 3.56
CA GLY A 409 -7.91 -39.09 3.03
C GLY A 409 -6.79 -39.37 4.03
N SER A 410 -5.56 -38.95 3.71
CA SER A 410 -4.36 -39.23 4.51
C SER A 410 -4.03 -38.15 5.54
N THR A 411 -4.99 -37.30 5.90
CA THR A 411 -4.79 -36.19 6.85
C THR A 411 -5.66 -36.32 8.10
N LYS A 412 -5.25 -35.60 9.15
CA LYS A 412 -5.99 -35.37 10.38
C LYS A 412 -6.05 -33.87 10.67
N VAL A 413 -7.15 -33.45 11.25
CA VAL A 413 -7.28 -32.10 11.81
C VAL A 413 -6.76 -32.15 13.24
N VAL A 414 -5.81 -31.29 13.56
CA VAL A 414 -5.22 -31.13 14.88
C VAL A 414 -5.75 -29.84 15.48
N THR A 415 -6.36 -29.95 16.66
CA THR A 415 -6.87 -28.82 17.43
C THR A 415 -6.05 -28.68 18.71
N ILE A 416 -5.34 -27.55 18.85
CA ILE A 416 -4.56 -27.19 20.03
C ILE A 416 -5.33 -26.11 20.79
N LYS A 417 -5.61 -26.34 22.07
CA LYS A 417 -6.22 -25.35 22.96
C LYS A 417 -5.25 -24.97 24.04
N GLY A 418 -5.16 -23.68 24.33
CA GLY A 418 -4.30 -23.17 25.37
C GLY A 418 -4.76 -21.83 25.91
N LYS A 419 -3.93 -21.29 26.79
CA LYS A 419 -4.11 -20.00 27.44
C LYS A 419 -2.78 -19.32 27.71
N THR A 420 -2.82 -18.00 27.87
CA THR A 420 -1.67 -17.17 28.25
C THR A 420 -2.02 -16.24 29.41
N THR A 421 -1.01 -15.90 30.22
CA THR A 421 -1.12 -14.86 31.27
C THR A 421 -0.75 -13.47 30.76
N ILE A 422 -0.28 -13.35 29.52
CA ILE A 422 0.05 -12.06 28.92
C ILE A 422 -1.25 -11.31 28.63
N GLN A 423 -1.35 -10.10 29.17
CA GLN A 423 -2.54 -9.28 29.06
C GLN A 423 -2.58 -8.55 27.70
N SER A 424 -3.80 -8.34 27.21
CA SER A 424 -4.10 -7.52 26.02
C SER A 424 -3.47 -8.01 24.70
N ILE A 425 -3.15 -9.30 24.59
CA ILE A 425 -2.84 -9.89 23.28
C ILE A 425 -4.12 -9.95 22.47
N GLU A 426 -4.11 -9.40 21.26
CA GLU A 426 -5.20 -9.55 20.29
C GLU A 426 -4.93 -10.75 19.39
N THR A 427 -3.71 -10.84 18.86
CA THR A 427 -3.30 -11.91 17.97
C THR A 427 -1.85 -12.31 18.19
N MET A 428 -1.50 -13.53 17.75
CA MET A 428 -0.11 -14.00 17.70
C MET A 428 0.17 -14.67 16.35
N ILE A 429 1.42 -14.58 15.88
CA ILE A 429 1.89 -15.33 14.71
C ILE A 429 2.59 -16.58 15.22
N THR A 430 2.07 -17.72 14.79
CA THR A 430 2.54 -19.03 15.22
C THR A 430 2.98 -19.85 14.03
N GLU A 431 4.15 -20.48 14.14
CA GLU A 431 4.64 -21.46 13.17
C GLU A 431 4.43 -22.88 13.71
N ILE A 432 3.79 -23.74 12.93
CA ILE A 432 3.62 -25.16 13.27
C ILE A 432 4.48 -26.00 12.34
N LYS A 433 5.47 -26.69 12.90
CA LYS A 433 6.28 -27.70 12.19
C LYS A 433 5.88 -29.09 12.64
N THR A 434 6.25 -30.07 11.82
CA THR A 434 6.03 -31.49 12.12
C THR A 434 7.36 -32.22 12.17
N ASP A 435 7.36 -33.45 12.70
CA ASP A 435 8.50 -34.36 12.59
C ASP A 435 8.78 -34.86 11.16
N LYS A 436 8.01 -34.39 10.17
CA LYS A 436 8.17 -34.74 8.76
C LYS A 436 8.78 -33.57 8.00
N GLU A 437 10.02 -33.73 7.56
CA GLU A 437 10.77 -32.70 6.82
C GLU A 437 10.10 -32.26 5.49
N TRP A 438 9.24 -33.10 4.92
CA TRP A 438 8.54 -32.80 3.66
C TRP A 438 7.28 -31.94 3.84
N VAL A 439 6.87 -31.67 5.08
CA VAL A 439 5.71 -30.81 5.38
C VAL A 439 6.21 -29.40 5.61
N SER A 440 5.78 -28.46 4.76
CA SER A 440 6.05 -27.04 4.96
C SER A 440 5.43 -26.54 6.26
N PRO A 441 6.10 -25.65 7.00
CA PRO A 441 5.50 -25.05 8.19
C PRO A 441 4.25 -24.24 7.85
N ASP A 442 3.22 -24.36 8.69
CA ASP A 442 2.06 -23.47 8.64
C ASP A 442 2.34 -22.23 9.49
N ILE A 443 2.18 -21.04 8.91
CA ILE A 443 2.25 -19.77 9.64
C ILE A 443 0.82 -19.25 9.79
N LEU A 444 0.33 -19.23 11.03
CA LEU A 444 -1.06 -18.90 11.33
C LEU A 444 -1.14 -17.66 12.22
N PRO A 445 -1.92 -16.63 11.83
CA PRO A 445 -2.36 -15.61 12.76
C PRO A 445 -3.47 -16.20 13.64
N ILE A 446 -3.25 -16.21 14.95
CA ILE A 446 -4.18 -16.78 15.93
C ILE A 446 -4.75 -15.64 16.76
N VAL A 447 -6.09 -15.55 16.83
CA VAL A 447 -6.78 -14.64 17.74
C VAL A 447 -6.71 -15.20 19.17
N VAL A 448 -6.38 -14.32 20.11
CA VAL A 448 -6.40 -14.62 21.55
C VAL A 448 -7.62 -13.92 22.14
N GLU A 449 -8.44 -14.70 22.84
CA GLU A 449 -9.63 -14.18 23.50
C GLU A 449 -9.25 -13.24 24.66
N PRO A 450 -10.13 -12.32 25.08
CA PRO A 450 -9.84 -11.38 26.18
C PRO A 450 -9.47 -12.05 27.52
N ASP A 451 -9.86 -13.31 27.73
CA ASP A 451 -9.50 -14.10 28.91
C ASP A 451 -8.14 -14.83 28.78
N GLY A 452 -7.43 -14.59 27.67
CA GLY A 452 -6.14 -15.18 27.35
C GLY A 452 -6.23 -16.55 26.69
N THR A 453 -7.42 -17.08 26.40
CA THR A 453 -7.55 -18.39 25.76
C THR A 453 -7.37 -18.32 24.24
N PHE A 454 -6.90 -19.42 23.63
CA PHE A 454 -6.76 -19.52 22.18
C PHE A 454 -7.01 -20.94 21.69
N THR A 455 -7.41 -21.05 20.42
CA THR A 455 -7.56 -22.33 19.72
C THR A 455 -6.86 -22.26 18.37
N ILE A 456 -6.04 -23.26 18.08
CA ILE A 456 -5.36 -23.42 16.79
C ILE A 456 -5.91 -24.67 16.13
N GLU A 457 -6.29 -24.56 14.86
CA GLU A 457 -6.72 -25.69 14.04
C GLU A 457 -5.85 -25.75 12.78
N THR A 458 -5.20 -26.88 12.54
CA THR A 458 -4.39 -27.15 11.34
C THR A 458 -4.65 -28.56 10.82
N THR A 459 -4.46 -28.77 9.52
CA THR A 459 -4.58 -30.08 8.88
C THR A 459 -3.20 -30.65 8.59
N LEU A 460 -2.87 -31.78 9.23
CA LEU A 460 -1.56 -32.42 9.12
C LEU A 460 -1.67 -33.85 8.59
N PRO A 461 -0.60 -34.43 8.03
CA PRO A 461 -0.60 -35.85 7.64
C PRO A 461 -0.90 -36.78 8.81
N ASN A 462 -1.59 -37.89 8.55
CA ASN A 462 -1.86 -38.93 9.56
C ASN A 462 -0.59 -39.54 10.16
N SER A 463 0.51 -39.48 9.42
CA SER A 463 1.82 -39.99 9.85
C SER A 463 2.56 -39.06 10.82
N THR A 464 2.09 -37.82 11.02
CA THR A 464 2.68 -36.87 11.96
C THR A 464 2.41 -37.29 13.40
N THR A 465 3.46 -37.34 14.20
CA THR A 465 3.39 -37.76 15.61
C THR A 465 3.82 -36.68 16.59
N ILE A 466 4.60 -35.70 16.12
CA ILE A 466 5.07 -34.57 16.94
C ILE A 466 4.72 -33.28 16.21
N TYR A 467 4.23 -32.31 16.98
CA TYR A 467 3.93 -30.95 16.54
C TYR A 467 4.85 -29.99 17.26
N PHE A 468 5.65 -29.25 16.51
CA PHE A 468 6.50 -28.20 17.05
C PHE A 468 5.73 -26.89 16.89
N LEU A 469 5.24 -26.35 18.00
CA LEU A 469 4.52 -25.08 18.04
C LEU A 469 5.51 -23.98 18.44
N ASP A 470 5.77 -23.03 17.56
CA ASP A 470 6.66 -21.88 17.80
C ASP A 470 5.86 -20.58 17.73
N ILE A 471 5.65 -19.94 18.88
CA ILE A 471 5.00 -18.63 18.98
C ILE A 471 6.07 -17.58 18.73
N GLN A 472 5.94 -16.84 17.63
CA GLN A 472 7.02 -15.99 17.12
C GLN A 472 6.80 -14.51 17.41
N ILE A 473 5.56 -14.04 17.28
CA ILE A 473 5.20 -12.62 17.34
C ILE A 473 3.90 -12.47 18.10
N LEU A 474 3.84 -11.46 18.97
CA LEU A 474 2.64 -11.02 19.68
C LEU A 474 2.20 -9.67 19.13
N ASN A 475 0.91 -9.50 18.89
CA ASN A 475 0.28 -8.21 18.66
C ASN A 475 -0.52 -7.85 19.92
N ILE A 476 -0.07 -6.82 20.64
CA ILE A 476 -0.60 -6.40 21.93
C ILE A 476 -1.28 -5.04 21.77
N TRP A 477 -2.50 -4.92 22.29
CA TRP A 477 -3.25 -3.67 22.30
C TRP A 477 -3.09 -2.91 23.62
N LYS A 478 -2.77 -1.61 23.53
CA LYS A 478 -2.65 -0.70 24.67
C LYS A 478 -3.58 0.49 24.46
N PRO A 479 -4.81 0.45 25.00
CA PRO A 479 -5.77 1.54 24.82
C PRO A 479 -5.31 2.80 25.55
N VAL A 480 -5.75 3.95 25.05
CA VAL A 480 -5.65 5.25 25.73
C VAL A 480 -7.06 5.70 26.09
N ASP A 481 -7.24 6.29 27.28
CA ASP A 481 -8.51 6.90 27.66
C ASP A 481 -8.81 8.06 26.69
N GLU A 482 -9.95 8.00 25.99
CA GLU A 482 -10.28 8.82 24.81
C GLU A 482 -9.71 10.26 24.83
N GLU A 483 -8.56 10.47 24.20
CA GLU A 483 -8.02 11.81 23.96
C GLU A 483 -8.45 12.30 22.59
N VAL A 484 -9.24 13.37 22.60
CA VAL A 484 -9.71 14.06 21.40
C VAL A 484 -9.04 15.42 21.30
N PHE A 485 -8.17 15.57 20.31
CA PHE A 485 -7.54 16.83 19.99
C PHE A 485 -8.36 17.54 18.91
N VAL A 486 -8.74 18.78 19.17
CA VAL A 486 -9.52 19.61 18.23
C VAL A 486 -8.57 20.54 17.49
N PHE A 487 -8.58 20.46 16.17
CA PHE A 487 -7.75 21.28 15.30
C PHE A 487 -8.63 22.22 14.49
N LYS A 488 -8.34 23.52 14.65
CA LYS A 488 -8.88 24.55 13.78
C LYS A 488 -7.79 24.90 12.77
N ARG A 489 -8.15 24.83 11.49
CA ARG A 489 -7.32 25.40 10.44
C ARG A 489 -7.30 26.92 10.51
#